data_AF-A0A7C7A606-F1
#
_entry.id   AF-A0A7C7A606-F1
#
_cell.length_a   1.000
_cell.length_b   1.000
_cell.length_c   1.000
_cell.angle_alpha   90.00
_cell.angle_beta   90.00
_cell.angle_gamma   90.00
#
_symmetry.space_group_name_H-M   'P 1'
#
loop_
_entity.id
_entity.type
_entity.pdbx_description
1 polymer ?
#
loop_
_entity_poly.entity_id
_entity_poly.type
_entity_poly.pdbx_seq_one_letter_code
_entity_poly.pdbx_strand_id
1 'polypeptide(L)'
;NIAFNPELNDFDNIAAALNPPPYNHEDNVIALRILELKNSKIFGEEGYDVSQAKYDFDEYYRNIILDIGKTGMEAYITAEAYRSMNKELENKRGALVGVSMDEEMSNLIRFEHSYNASARMINVMDEMIDIIVNRLGRVGR
;
A
#
# COMPACT_ATOMS: atom_id res chain seq x y z
N ASN A 1 -21.73 -45.25 -35.30
CA ASN A 1 -23.19 -45.33 -35.11
C ASN A 1 -23.64 -44.20 -34.20
N ILE A 2 -23.95 -43.04 -34.77
CA ILE A 2 -24.69 -41.99 -34.05
C ILE A 2 -26.16 -42.28 -34.36
N ALA A 3 -26.89 -42.79 -33.39
CA ALA A 3 -28.32 -43.02 -33.53
C ALA A 3 -29.05 -41.70 -33.28
N PHE A 4 -29.86 -41.27 -34.25
CA PHE A 4 -30.78 -40.15 -34.07
C PHE A 4 -31.91 -40.56 -33.12
N ASN A 5 -32.20 -39.76 -32.09
CA ASN A 5 -33.31 -40.03 -31.19
C ASN A 5 -34.62 -39.64 -31.91
N PRO A 6 -35.49 -40.61 -32.30
CA PRO A 6 -36.73 -40.32 -33.00
C PRO A 6 -37.74 -39.50 -32.18
N GLU A 7 -37.56 -39.39 -30.87
CA GLU A 7 -38.39 -38.54 -29.99
C GLU A 7 -38.20 -37.03 -30.22
N LEU A 8 -37.11 -36.61 -30.90
CA LEU A 8 -36.84 -35.21 -31.24
C LEU A 8 -37.63 -34.71 -32.47
N ASN A 9 -38.33 -35.59 -33.18
CA ASN A 9 -39.18 -35.23 -34.32
C ASN A 9 -40.63 -34.90 -33.92
N ASP A 10 -40.98 -35.11 -32.64
CA ASP A 10 -42.30 -34.77 -32.12
C ASP A 10 -42.31 -33.30 -31.70
N PHE A 11 -43.08 -32.48 -32.42
CA PHE A 11 -43.21 -31.04 -32.13
C PHE A 11 -43.86 -30.78 -30.77
N ASP A 12 -44.57 -31.76 -30.21
CA ASP A 12 -45.22 -31.65 -28.91
C ASP A 12 -44.24 -31.96 -27.75
N ASN A 13 -43.09 -32.58 -28.03
CA ASN A 13 -42.01 -32.76 -27.05
C ASN A 13 -41.09 -31.53 -27.00
N ILE A 14 -41.64 -30.41 -26.53
CA ILE A 14 -40.88 -29.18 -26.32
C ILE A 14 -40.08 -29.30 -25.01
N ALA A 15 -38.78 -29.01 -25.04
CA ALA A 15 -37.89 -29.09 -23.87
C ALA A 15 -38.27 -28.16 -22.69
N ALA A 16 -39.24 -27.26 -22.87
CA ALA A 16 -39.73 -26.33 -21.85
C ALA A 16 -40.94 -26.86 -21.06
N ALA A 17 -41.63 -27.88 -21.58
CA ALA A 17 -42.83 -28.47 -20.98
C ALA A 17 -42.46 -29.58 -20.00
N LEU A 18 -43.15 -29.64 -18.85
CA LEU A 18 -42.97 -30.71 -17.88
C LEU A 18 -43.94 -31.87 -18.11
N ASN A 19 -45.14 -31.57 -18.64
CA ASN A 19 -46.16 -32.58 -18.89
C ASN A 19 -46.04 -33.18 -20.31
N PRO A 20 -46.31 -34.49 -20.47
CA PRO A 20 -46.32 -35.12 -21.78
C PRO A 20 -47.52 -34.67 -22.64
N PRO A 21 -47.44 -34.80 -23.99
CA PRO A 21 -48.54 -34.50 -24.92
C PRO A 21 -49.83 -35.28 -24.57
N PRO A 22 -51.05 -34.81 -24.95
CA PRO A 22 -51.36 -33.84 -26.01
C PRO A 22 -51.84 -32.44 -25.54
N TYR A 23 -51.45 -31.96 -24.35
CA TYR A 23 -51.91 -30.65 -23.83
C TYR A 23 -50.76 -29.79 -23.27
N ASN A 24 -49.58 -29.88 -23.85
CA ASN A 24 -48.36 -29.26 -23.35
C ASN A 24 -47.78 -28.15 -24.27
N HIS A 25 -48.50 -27.79 -25.34
CA HIS A 25 -48.08 -26.80 -26.35
C HIS A 25 -47.81 -25.39 -25.79
N GLU A 26 -48.28 -25.07 -24.58
CA GLU A 26 -48.06 -23.79 -23.87
C GLU A 26 -47.32 -23.97 -22.53
N ASP A 27 -46.87 -25.18 -22.21
CA ASP A 27 -46.21 -25.45 -20.93
C ASP A 27 -44.75 -24.95 -20.95
N ASN A 28 -44.45 -23.98 -20.08
CA ASN A 28 -43.13 -23.39 -19.90
C ASN A 28 -42.58 -23.59 -18.48
N VAL A 29 -43.09 -24.57 -17.74
CA VAL A 29 -42.74 -24.80 -16.33
C VAL A 29 -41.25 -25.05 -16.13
N ILE A 30 -40.56 -25.73 -17.06
CA ILE A 30 -39.10 -25.93 -16.96
C ILE A 30 -38.37 -24.59 -17.13
N ALA A 31 -38.80 -23.75 -18.08
CA ALA A 31 -38.23 -22.42 -18.28
C ALA A 31 -38.46 -21.51 -17.05
N LEU A 32 -39.63 -21.60 -16.42
CA LEU A 32 -39.92 -20.90 -15.16
C LEU A 32 -39.04 -21.39 -14.02
N ARG A 33 -38.83 -22.71 -13.88
CA ARG A 33 -37.92 -23.27 -12.86
C ARG A 33 -36.47 -22.83 -13.09
N ILE A 34 -36.02 -22.77 -14.33
CA ILE A 34 -34.69 -22.23 -14.66
C ILE A 34 -34.59 -20.75 -14.30
N LEU A 35 -35.65 -19.97 -14.54
CA LEU A 35 -35.71 -18.57 -14.12
C LEU A 35 -35.67 -18.45 -12.59
N GLU A 36 -36.36 -19.31 -11.86
CA GLU A 36 -36.34 -19.36 -10.40
C GLU A 36 -34.95 -19.71 -9.85
N LEU A 37 -34.18 -20.56 -10.51
CA LEU A 37 -32.80 -20.87 -10.12
C LEU A 37 -31.91 -19.64 -10.07
N LYS A 38 -32.16 -18.63 -10.90
CA LYS A 38 -31.39 -17.37 -10.84
C LYS A 38 -31.50 -16.70 -9.47
N ASN A 39 -32.69 -16.73 -8.88
CA ASN A 39 -32.99 -16.08 -7.60
C ASN A 39 -32.88 -17.06 -6.42
N SER A 40 -32.61 -18.35 -6.68
CA SER A 40 -32.47 -19.32 -5.62
C SER A 40 -31.13 -19.14 -4.95
N LYS A 41 -31.14 -19.23 -3.62
CA LYS A 41 -29.92 -19.20 -2.83
C LYS A 41 -29.28 -20.56 -2.93
N ILE A 42 -28.15 -20.64 -3.61
CA ILE A 42 -27.40 -21.88 -3.79
C ILE A 42 -25.95 -21.79 -3.29
N PHE A 43 -25.44 -20.56 -3.09
CA PHE A 43 -24.07 -20.34 -2.69
C PHE A 43 -23.98 -20.08 -1.18
N GLY A 44 -23.17 -20.88 -0.50
CA GLY A 44 -22.79 -20.68 0.89
C GLY A 44 -21.51 -19.83 1.01
N GLU A 45 -21.03 -19.70 2.24
CA GLU A 45 -19.79 -18.98 2.56
C GLU A 45 -18.55 -19.77 2.11
N GLU A 46 -18.60 -21.11 2.17
CA GLU A 46 -17.54 -22.03 1.75
C GLU A 46 -18.04 -23.05 0.69
N GLY A 47 -18.43 -22.55 -0.49
CA GLY A 47 -18.72 -23.37 -1.65
C GLY A 47 -20.21 -23.66 -1.90
N TYR A 48 -20.48 -24.79 -2.57
CA TYR A 48 -21.82 -25.20 -3.02
C TYR A 48 -22.53 -26.01 -1.93
N ASP A 49 -22.84 -25.38 -0.79
CA ASP A 49 -23.70 -25.98 0.24
C ASP A 49 -25.10 -25.35 0.19
N VAL A 50 -26.06 -26.13 -0.28
CA VAL A 50 -27.47 -25.71 -0.41
C VAL A 50 -28.14 -25.59 0.96
N SER A 51 -27.63 -26.27 1.99
CA SER A 51 -28.21 -26.26 3.35
C SER A 51 -27.86 -24.97 4.12
N GLN A 52 -26.76 -24.31 3.74
CA GLN A 52 -26.29 -23.03 4.29
C GLN A 52 -26.24 -21.93 3.22
N ALA A 53 -27.00 -22.10 2.13
CA ALA A 53 -26.96 -21.17 1.02
C ALA A 53 -27.51 -19.80 1.42
N LYS A 54 -26.64 -18.79 1.34
CA LYS A 54 -26.92 -17.41 1.73
C LYS A 54 -27.14 -16.51 0.51
N TYR A 55 -26.44 -16.78 -0.59
CA TYR A 55 -26.35 -15.90 -1.75
C TYR A 55 -26.98 -16.51 -2.99
N ASP A 56 -27.67 -15.67 -3.76
CA ASP A 56 -28.05 -15.99 -5.14
C ASP A 56 -26.85 -15.81 -6.11
N PHE A 57 -27.04 -16.12 -7.40
CA PHE A 57 -25.97 -16.00 -8.40
C PHE A 57 -25.44 -14.57 -8.57
N ASP A 58 -26.32 -13.58 -8.46
CA ASP A 58 -26.00 -12.17 -8.70
C ASP A 58 -25.27 -11.57 -7.49
N GLU A 59 -25.73 -11.87 -6.28
CA GLU A 59 -25.08 -11.56 -5.01
C GLU A 59 -23.71 -12.20 -4.91
N TYR A 60 -23.57 -13.48 -5.24
CA TYR A 60 -22.28 -14.16 -5.21
C TYR A 60 -21.28 -13.52 -6.17
N TYR A 61 -21.70 -13.24 -7.41
CA TYR A 61 -20.84 -12.57 -8.39
C TYR A 61 -20.48 -11.14 -7.97
N ARG A 62 -21.43 -10.37 -7.43
CA ARG A 62 -21.15 -9.05 -6.84
C ARG A 62 -20.14 -9.14 -5.71
N ASN A 63 -20.26 -10.11 -4.82
CA ASN A 63 -19.33 -10.28 -3.70
C ASN A 63 -17.90 -10.54 -4.18
N ILE A 64 -17.70 -11.34 -5.23
CA ILE A 64 -16.38 -11.54 -5.85
C ILE A 64 -15.81 -10.21 -6.35
N ILE A 65 -16.60 -9.42 -7.07
CA ILE A 65 -16.16 -8.11 -7.58
C ILE A 65 -15.85 -7.15 -6.42
N LEU A 66 -16.68 -7.15 -5.38
CA LEU A 66 -16.50 -6.33 -4.19
C LEU A 66 -15.23 -6.70 -3.44
N ASP A 67 -14.92 -7.99 -3.31
CA ASP A 67 -13.71 -8.46 -2.63
C ASP A 67 -12.45 -7.97 -3.37
N ILE A 68 -12.40 -8.16 -4.69
CA ILE A 68 -11.31 -7.66 -5.53
C ILE A 68 -11.19 -6.13 -5.43
N GLY A 69 -12.32 -5.41 -5.49
CA GLY A 69 -12.36 -3.96 -5.38
C GLY A 69 -11.86 -3.47 -4.02
N LYS A 70 -12.26 -4.16 -2.94
CA LYS A 70 -11.84 -3.87 -1.57
C LYS A 70 -10.34 -4.11 -1.40
N THR A 71 -9.84 -5.28 -1.79
CA THR A 71 -8.40 -5.59 -1.71
C THR A 71 -7.57 -4.60 -2.53
N GLY A 72 -8.03 -4.24 -3.72
CA GLY A 72 -7.38 -3.23 -4.57
C GLY A 72 -7.32 -1.86 -3.91
N MET A 73 -8.43 -1.41 -3.31
CA MET A 73 -8.50 -0.15 -2.58
C MET A 73 -7.60 -0.14 -1.35
N GLU A 74 -7.61 -1.21 -0.54
CA GLU A 74 -6.75 -1.36 0.62
C GLU A 74 -5.27 -1.30 0.22
N ALA A 75 -4.87 -2.05 -0.81
CA ALA A 75 -3.50 -2.04 -1.34
C ALA A 75 -3.08 -0.64 -1.82
N TYR A 76 -3.97 0.09 -2.50
CA TYR A 76 -3.70 1.46 -2.95
C TYR A 76 -3.47 2.42 -1.76
N ILE A 77 -4.37 2.43 -0.79
CA ILE A 77 -4.28 3.28 0.41
C ILE A 77 -2.99 2.96 1.18
N THR A 78 -2.68 1.68 1.36
CA THR A 78 -1.46 1.25 2.03
C THR A 78 -0.20 1.69 1.28
N ALA A 79 -0.17 1.57 -0.06
CA ALA A 79 0.95 2.04 -0.87
C ALA A 79 1.17 3.56 -0.77
N GLU A 80 0.09 4.34 -0.73
CA GLU A 80 0.15 5.80 -0.56
C GLU A 80 0.66 6.20 0.83
N ALA A 81 0.21 5.49 1.88
CA ALA A 81 0.71 5.68 3.24
C ALA A 81 2.22 5.39 3.32
N TYR A 82 2.69 4.28 2.74
CA TYR A 82 4.12 3.96 2.70
C TYR A 82 4.94 4.98 1.92
N ARG A 83 4.43 5.50 0.78
CA ARG A 83 5.11 6.59 0.05
C ARG A 83 5.25 7.84 0.91
N SER A 84 4.18 8.23 1.60
CA SER A 84 4.18 9.42 2.45
C SER A 84 5.16 9.27 3.62
N MET A 85 5.16 8.10 4.26
CA MET A 85 6.10 7.78 5.33
C MET A 85 7.55 7.78 4.83
N ASN A 86 7.83 7.18 3.68
CA ASN A 86 9.17 7.19 3.08
C ASN A 86 9.64 8.62 2.78
N LYS A 87 8.76 9.48 2.27
CA LYS A 87 9.08 10.90 2.04
C LYS A 87 9.38 11.64 3.34
N GLU A 88 8.62 11.38 4.40
CA GLU A 88 8.89 11.98 5.71
C GLU A 88 10.22 11.50 6.29
N LEU A 89 10.51 10.21 6.18
CA LEU A 89 11.80 9.63 6.60
C LEU A 89 12.96 10.21 5.81
N GLU A 90 12.81 10.39 4.49
CA GLU A 90 13.86 11.00 3.66
C GLU A 90 14.06 12.47 4.01
N ASN A 91 13.00 13.21 4.32
CA ASN A 91 13.12 14.58 4.81
C ASN A 91 13.82 14.64 6.18
N LYS A 92 13.49 13.74 7.11
CA LYS A 92 14.17 13.65 8.42
C LYS A 92 15.64 13.27 8.26
N ARG A 93 15.93 12.32 7.36
CA ARG A 93 17.30 11.93 7.01
C ARG A 93 18.06 13.10 6.41
N GLY A 94 17.45 13.83 5.47
CA GLY A 94 18.00 15.04 4.88
C GLY A 94 18.20 16.18 5.89
N ALA A 95 17.37 16.30 6.92
CA ALA A 95 17.58 17.29 7.98
C ALA A 95 18.74 16.93 8.92
N LEU A 96 18.99 15.64 9.16
CA LEU A 96 20.11 15.17 9.98
C LEU A 96 21.44 15.13 9.20
N VAL A 97 21.39 14.75 7.94
CA VAL A 97 22.57 14.54 7.08
C VAL A 97 22.90 15.79 6.25
N GLY A 98 21.90 16.63 5.99
CA GLY A 98 22.05 17.90 5.30
C GLY A 98 22.73 18.90 6.20
N VAL A 99 24.05 18.86 6.22
CA VAL A 99 24.85 19.91 6.83
C VAL A 99 24.71 21.16 5.98
N SER A 100 24.38 22.28 6.60
CA SER A 100 24.35 23.57 5.92
C SER A 100 25.78 24.06 5.73
N MET A 101 26.22 24.24 4.48
CA MET A 101 27.55 24.82 4.19
C MET A 101 27.75 26.19 4.86
N ASP A 102 26.68 26.95 5.06
CA ASP A 102 26.75 28.24 5.75
C ASP A 102 27.00 28.07 7.26
N GLU A 103 26.47 27.00 7.86
CA GLU A 103 26.68 26.68 9.27
C GLU A 103 28.09 26.08 9.49
N GLU A 104 28.57 25.25 8.57
CA GLU A 104 29.97 24.81 8.54
C GLU A 104 30.94 25.97 8.31
N MET A 105 30.64 26.89 7.39
CA MET A 105 31.46 28.08 7.14
C MET A 105 31.47 29.02 8.34
N SER A 106 30.32 29.23 8.99
CA SER A 106 30.22 30.01 10.23
C SER A 106 31.05 29.39 11.36
N ASN A 107 30.97 28.06 11.51
CA ASN A 107 31.81 27.33 12.47
C ASN A 107 33.29 27.43 12.11
N LEU A 108 33.66 27.35 10.84
CA LEU A 108 35.03 27.52 10.35
C LEU A 108 35.55 28.93 10.69
N ILE A 109 34.80 29.97 10.36
CA ILE A 109 35.14 31.36 10.70
C ILE A 109 35.29 31.53 12.22
N ARG A 110 34.39 30.94 13.00
CA ARG A 110 34.48 30.96 14.47
C ARG A 110 35.75 30.28 14.96
N PHE A 111 36.12 29.13 14.41
CA PHE A 111 37.36 28.44 14.74
C PHE A 111 38.58 29.26 14.33
N GLU A 112 38.58 29.88 13.15
CA GLU A 112 39.65 30.76 12.69
C GLU A 112 39.84 31.97 13.62
N HIS A 113 38.75 32.61 14.05
CA HIS A 113 38.80 33.72 15.00
C HIS A 113 39.33 33.29 16.36
N SER A 114 38.87 32.13 16.86
CA SER A 114 39.36 31.59 18.13
C SER A 114 40.84 31.22 18.06
N TYR A 115 41.30 30.65 16.95
CA TYR A 115 42.71 30.33 16.72
C TYR A 115 43.57 31.59 16.66
N ASN A 116 43.14 32.61 15.93
CA ASN A 116 43.82 33.91 15.86
C ASN A 116 43.86 34.62 17.23
N ALA A 117 42.82 34.47 18.05
CA ALA A 117 42.82 34.98 19.43
C ALA A 117 43.82 34.20 20.32
N SER A 118 43.83 32.86 20.24
CA SER A 118 44.79 32.03 20.95
C SER A 118 46.24 32.30 20.55
N ALA A 119 46.52 32.49 19.26
CA ALA A 119 47.86 32.84 18.77
C ALA A 119 48.35 34.18 19.34
N ARG A 120 47.48 35.20 19.38
CA ARG A 120 47.80 36.48 20.04
C ARG A 120 48.04 36.32 21.54
N MET A 121 47.25 35.49 22.21
CA MET A 121 47.44 35.22 23.64
C MET A 121 48.77 34.52 23.91
N ILE A 122 49.21 33.61 23.03
CA ILE A 122 50.54 32.99 23.07
C ILE A 122 51.65 34.03 22.89
N ASN A 123 51.51 34.94 21.92
CA ASN A 123 52.50 36.00 21.73
C ASN A 123 52.62 36.91 22.96
N VAL A 124 51.49 37.27 23.58
CA VAL A 124 51.49 38.06 24.82
C VAL A 124 52.12 37.27 25.98
N MET A 125 51.89 35.96 26.05
CA MET A 125 52.58 35.09 27.02
C MET A 125 54.09 35.03 26.76
N ASP A 126 54.53 34.97 25.50
CA ASP A 126 55.94 34.96 25.12
C ASP A 126 56.63 36.28 25.51
N GLU A 127 55.97 37.42 25.26
CA GLU A 127 56.44 38.73 25.72
C GLU A 127 56.53 38.81 27.26
N MET A 128 55.55 38.26 27.98
CA MET A 128 55.58 38.22 29.44
C MET A 128 56.75 37.35 29.97
N ILE A 129 56.98 36.19 29.35
CA ILE A 129 58.11 35.32 29.69
C ILE A 129 59.43 36.02 29.39
N ASP A 130 59.55 36.69 28.24
CA ASP A 130 60.75 37.43 27.86
C ASP A 130 61.05 38.56 28.86
N ILE A 131 60.04 39.32 29.30
CA ILE A 131 60.22 40.36 30.32
C ILE A 131 60.67 39.74 31.66
N ILE A 132 60.08 38.63 32.09
CA ILE A 132 60.46 37.99 33.36
C ILE A 132 61.89 37.44 33.29
N VAL A 133 62.25 36.76 32.20
CA VAL A 133 63.55 36.08 32.07
C VAL A 133 64.67 37.08 31.76
N ASN A 134 64.48 37.96 30.77
CA ASN A 134 65.54 38.82 30.26
C ASN A 134 65.58 40.20 30.91
N ARG A 135 64.47 40.75 31.41
CA ARG A 135 64.42 42.09 32.04
C ARG A 135 64.42 42.08 33.56
N LEU A 136 63.96 41.03 34.24
CA LEU A 136 64.06 40.93 35.70
C LEU A 136 65.31 40.16 36.18
N GLY A 137 65.91 39.29 35.34
CA GLY A 137 67.02 38.41 35.70
C GLY A 137 68.44 38.99 35.65
N ARG A 138 68.65 40.20 35.09
CA ARG A 138 69.97 40.89 35.09
C ARG A 138 69.92 42.18 35.89
N VAL A 139 69.77 42.05 37.20
CA VAL A 139 70.21 43.07 38.15
C VAL A 139 71.28 42.41 39.02
N GLY A 140 72.51 42.37 38.51
CA GLY A 140 73.62 41.76 39.23
C GLY A 140 74.86 41.58 38.37
N ARG A 141 75.69 42.63 38.37
CA ARG A 141 77.04 42.79 37.81
C ARG A 141 77.15 43.33 36.38
#